data_AF-A0A2T6KG44-F1
#
_entry.id   AF-A0A2T6KG44-F1
#
_cell.length_a   1.000
_cell.length_b   1.000
_cell.length_c   1.000
_cell.angle_alpha   90.00
_cell.angle_beta   90.00
_cell.angle_gamma   90.00
#
_symmetry.space_group_name_H-M   'P 1'
#
loop_
_entity.id
_entity.type
_entity.pdbx_description
1 polymer ?
#
loop_
_entity_poly.entity_id
_entity_poly.type
_entity_poly.pdbx_seq_one_letter_code
_entity_poly.pdbx_strand_id
1 'polypeptide(L)'
;MSACVTETADVRFLNDPTRKAATQTVSEGPTYFDAPPPYGRWGVGFQLSSEQLTFPTDRSFAHGGAGGRLSFVDPEHEIGIAFLTNQMLGPEDRRTDMIIGALAEALRWGPDPSLSVVCYVAPVSPRQPPSPRLLTGRCMASEPCGLTTFASKPAPSLLIVSNS
;
A
#
# COMPACT_ATOMS: atom_id res chain seq x y z
N MET A 1 -7.10 -5.73 -5.39
CA MET A 1 -6.44 -4.41 -5.39
C MET A 1 -5.66 -4.19 -6.68
N SER A 2 -4.70 -5.06 -7.05
CA SER A 2 -3.99 -4.97 -8.36
C SER A 2 -4.91 -5.01 -9.59
N ALA A 3 -5.99 -5.81 -9.54
CA ALA A 3 -7.03 -5.90 -10.58
C ALA A 3 -7.75 -4.57 -10.91
N CYS A 4 -7.55 -3.51 -10.11
CA CYS A 4 -8.07 -2.17 -10.39
C CYS A 4 -7.20 -1.37 -11.37
N VAL A 5 -5.95 -1.79 -11.60
CA VAL A 5 -5.00 -1.09 -12.49
C VAL A 5 -4.48 -1.95 -13.62
N THR A 6 -4.41 -3.25 -13.43
CA THR A 6 -3.89 -4.21 -14.43
C THR A 6 -4.64 -5.53 -14.31
N GLU A 7 -4.60 -6.36 -15.34
CA GLU A 7 -5.28 -7.66 -15.32
C GLU A 7 -4.61 -8.59 -14.29
N THR A 8 -5.41 -9.15 -13.38
CA THR A 8 -4.92 -10.07 -12.35
C THR A 8 -5.81 -11.31 -12.35
N ALA A 9 -5.22 -12.47 -12.63
CA ALA A 9 -5.97 -13.74 -12.74
C ALA A 9 -7.18 -13.61 -13.68
N ASP A 10 -6.93 -13.07 -14.88
CA ASP A 10 -7.91 -12.85 -15.96
C ASP A 10 -9.09 -11.93 -15.58
N VAL A 11 -8.93 -11.13 -14.52
CA VAL A 11 -9.93 -10.17 -14.05
C VAL A 11 -9.37 -8.75 -14.03
N ARG A 12 -10.14 -7.82 -14.58
CA ARG A 12 -9.94 -6.38 -14.47
C ARG A 12 -11.22 -5.70 -13.98
N PHE A 13 -11.18 -5.09 -12.79
CA PHE A 13 -12.37 -4.51 -12.15
C PHE A 13 -12.76 -3.15 -12.72
N LEU A 14 -11.76 -2.31 -13.00
CA LEU A 14 -11.97 -0.95 -13.51
C LEU A 14 -11.24 -0.78 -14.84
N ASN A 15 -11.94 -0.26 -15.83
CA ASN A 15 -11.29 0.23 -17.05
C ASN A 15 -10.58 1.58 -16.78
N ASP A 16 -9.65 1.95 -17.65
CA ASP A 16 -8.84 3.16 -17.46
C ASP A 16 -9.67 4.46 -17.37
N PRO A 17 -10.69 4.69 -18.23
CA PRO A 17 -11.56 5.86 -18.10
C PRO A 17 -12.28 5.94 -16.75
N THR A 18 -12.89 4.84 -16.28
CA THR A 18 -13.61 4.80 -14.99
C THR A 18 -12.66 5.03 -13.83
N ARG A 19 -11.48 4.40 -13.83
CA ARG A 19 -10.46 4.63 -12.80
C ARG A 19 -10.06 6.10 -12.78
N LYS A 20 -9.71 6.68 -13.93
CA LYS A 20 -9.30 8.10 -14.03
C LYS A 20 -10.38 9.04 -13.50
N ALA A 21 -11.65 8.80 -13.85
CA ALA A 21 -12.76 9.62 -13.38
C ALA A 21 -12.96 9.48 -11.85
N ALA A 22 -12.88 8.26 -11.31
CA ALA A 22 -13.07 8.02 -9.88
C ALA A 22 -11.94 8.58 -9.00
N THR A 23 -10.73 8.72 -9.55
CA THR A 23 -9.55 9.21 -8.83
C THR A 23 -9.23 10.69 -9.11
N GLN A 24 -10.15 11.44 -9.72
CA GLN A 24 -10.05 12.91 -9.77
C GLN A 24 -10.40 13.51 -8.41
N THR A 25 -9.74 14.60 -8.03
CA THR A 25 -10.08 15.33 -6.81
C THR A 25 -11.50 15.86 -6.87
N VAL A 26 -12.30 15.49 -5.88
CA VAL A 26 -13.67 15.97 -5.64
C VAL A 26 -13.72 16.84 -4.38
N SER A 27 -12.90 16.56 -3.37
CA SER A 27 -12.80 17.39 -2.16
C SER A 27 -11.39 17.38 -1.54
N GLU A 28 -11.00 18.52 -1.00
CA GLU A 28 -9.73 18.75 -0.31
C GLU A 28 -9.88 19.91 0.67
N GLY A 29 -9.09 19.91 1.76
CA GLY A 29 -9.07 20.98 2.75
C GLY A 29 -9.69 20.59 4.09
N PRO A 30 -10.00 21.59 4.94
CA PRO A 30 -10.53 21.36 6.28
C PRO A 30 -11.76 20.45 6.26
N THR A 31 -11.78 19.49 7.19
CA THR A 31 -12.93 18.60 7.36
C THR A 31 -13.97 19.23 8.26
N TYR A 32 -15.22 18.77 8.18
CA TYR A 32 -16.29 19.21 9.08
C TYR A 32 -16.00 18.94 10.57
N PHE A 33 -15.14 17.96 10.88
CA PHE A 33 -14.81 17.58 12.26
C PHE A 33 -13.67 18.40 12.86
N ASP A 34 -13.34 19.57 12.29
CA ASP A 34 -12.29 20.48 12.77
C ASP A 34 -10.93 19.80 13.01
N ALA A 35 -10.62 18.77 12.22
CA ALA A 35 -9.30 18.14 12.27
C ALA A 35 -8.23 19.16 11.86
N PRO A 36 -7.10 19.26 12.59
CA PRO A 36 -6.01 20.16 12.21
C PRO A 36 -5.36 19.73 10.89
N PRO A 37 -4.70 20.66 10.17
CA PRO A 37 -3.89 20.30 9.01
C PRO A 37 -2.71 19.38 9.40
N PRO A 38 -2.10 18.64 8.46
CA PRO A 38 -2.39 18.62 7.01
C PRO A 38 -3.70 17.90 6.64
N TYR A 39 -4.31 18.30 5.51
CA TYR A 39 -5.61 17.80 5.06
C TYR A 39 -5.51 16.76 3.96
N GLY A 40 -6.47 15.84 3.97
CA GLY A 40 -6.60 14.80 2.97
C GLY A 40 -7.23 15.33 1.68
N ARG A 41 -6.90 14.64 0.60
CA ARG A 41 -7.49 14.85 -0.72
C ARG A 41 -8.29 13.61 -1.12
N TRP A 42 -9.47 13.81 -1.69
CA TRP A 42 -10.41 12.73 -1.96
C TRP A 42 -10.98 12.81 -3.38
N GLY A 43 -11.08 11.65 -4.02
CA GLY A 43 -11.91 11.44 -5.21
C GLY A 43 -13.25 10.79 -4.86
N VAL A 44 -13.84 10.05 -5.81
CA VAL A 44 -15.11 9.35 -5.60
C VAL A 44 -14.86 8.09 -4.75
N GLY A 45 -14.84 8.26 -3.43
CA GLY A 45 -14.65 7.17 -2.46
C GLY A 45 -13.20 6.74 -2.26
N PHE A 46 -12.23 7.46 -2.83
CA PHE A 46 -10.80 7.15 -2.71
C PHE A 46 -10.03 8.29 -2.06
N GLN A 47 -9.15 7.94 -1.14
CA GLN A 47 -8.12 8.84 -0.64
C GLN A 47 -7.02 8.97 -1.69
N LEU A 48 -6.59 10.21 -1.97
CA LEU A 48 -5.57 10.56 -2.95
C LEU A 48 -4.31 11.09 -2.25
N SER A 49 -3.20 11.12 -2.98
CA SER A 49 -1.94 11.68 -2.46
C SER A 49 -2.14 13.14 -2.05
N SER A 50 -1.69 13.48 -0.84
CA SER A 50 -1.83 14.80 -0.21
C SER A 50 -0.74 15.00 0.85
N GLU A 51 -0.61 16.20 1.39
CA GLU A 51 0.32 16.47 2.49
C GLU A 51 0.03 15.62 3.73
N GLN A 52 -1.23 15.21 3.94
CA GLN A 52 -1.61 14.33 5.04
C GLN A 52 -1.06 12.91 4.89
N LEU A 53 -0.98 12.39 3.66
CA LEU A 53 -0.45 11.08 3.36
C LEU A 53 0.02 11.04 1.90
N THR A 54 1.33 11.00 1.73
CA THR A 54 1.96 10.99 0.40
C THR A 54 2.15 9.57 -0.08
N PHE A 55 1.56 9.24 -1.23
CA PHE A 55 1.75 7.94 -1.90
C PHE A 55 2.97 7.96 -2.85
N PRO A 56 3.43 6.80 -3.36
CA PRO A 56 4.60 6.75 -4.23
C PRO A 56 4.46 7.60 -5.50
N THR A 57 3.24 7.74 -6.03
CA THR A 57 2.91 8.57 -7.20
C THR A 57 1.63 9.35 -6.97
N ASP A 58 1.48 10.48 -7.69
CA ASP A 58 0.26 11.31 -7.64
C ASP A 58 -0.96 10.61 -8.23
N ARG A 59 -0.77 9.51 -8.97
CA ARG A 59 -1.84 8.69 -9.55
C ARG A 59 -2.31 7.57 -8.63
N SER A 60 -1.64 7.40 -7.49
CA SER A 60 -2.01 6.41 -6.49
C SER A 60 -3.34 6.78 -5.81
N PHE A 61 -4.12 5.76 -5.49
CA PHE A 61 -5.40 5.91 -4.81
C PHE A 61 -5.59 4.83 -3.76
N ALA A 62 -6.28 5.18 -2.67
CA ALA A 62 -6.24 4.40 -1.45
C ALA A 62 -7.54 4.46 -0.63
N HIS A 63 -7.55 3.69 0.45
CA HIS A 63 -8.47 3.86 1.55
C HIS A 63 -7.81 3.38 2.85
N GLY A 64 -7.75 4.26 3.85
CA GLY A 64 -7.37 3.91 5.22
C GLY A 64 -8.54 3.31 6.00
N GLY A 65 -8.25 2.46 6.98
CA GLY A 65 -9.24 1.90 7.90
C GLY A 65 -8.91 2.25 9.34
N ALA A 66 -9.94 2.37 10.18
CA ALA A 66 -9.77 2.59 11.61
C ALA A 66 -8.77 1.57 12.21
N GLY A 67 -7.87 2.06 13.06
CA GLY A 67 -6.81 1.26 13.68
C GLY A 67 -5.55 1.07 12.84
N GLY A 68 -5.33 1.90 11.82
CA GLY A 68 -4.05 1.99 11.10
C GLY A 68 -3.93 1.03 9.91
N ARG A 69 -5.06 0.54 9.39
CA ARG A 69 -5.06 -0.31 8.18
C ARG A 69 -4.99 0.59 6.96
N LEU A 70 -4.40 0.09 5.88
CA LEU A 70 -4.32 0.84 4.63
C LEU A 70 -4.35 -0.11 3.46
N SER A 71 -5.11 0.25 2.44
CA SER A 71 -5.03 -0.39 1.14
C SER A 71 -4.82 0.70 0.09
N PHE A 72 -3.80 0.57 -0.76
CA PHE A 72 -3.61 1.49 -1.89
C PHE A 72 -3.13 0.79 -3.16
N VAL A 73 -3.32 1.46 -4.28
CA VAL A 73 -2.94 1.00 -5.61
C VAL A 73 -2.18 2.12 -6.31
N ASP A 74 -1.10 1.75 -7.01
CA ASP A 74 -0.32 2.67 -7.83
C ASP A 74 -0.39 2.24 -9.31
N PRO A 75 -1.12 2.97 -10.16
CA PRO A 75 -1.25 2.66 -11.58
C PRO A 75 0.04 2.80 -12.38
N GLU A 76 1.00 3.61 -11.95
CA GLU A 76 2.24 3.82 -12.72
C GLU A 76 3.18 2.63 -12.60
N HIS A 77 3.19 2.00 -11.42
CA HIS A 77 3.99 0.82 -11.13
C HIS A 77 3.18 -0.49 -11.23
N GLU A 78 1.88 -0.42 -11.53
CA GLU A 78 0.94 -1.55 -11.61
C GLU A 78 0.90 -2.44 -10.35
N ILE A 79 1.08 -1.83 -9.17
CA ILE A 79 1.11 -2.53 -7.88
C ILE A 79 -0.12 -2.24 -7.03
N GLY A 80 -0.51 -3.22 -6.20
CA GLY A 80 -1.52 -3.05 -5.17
C GLY A 80 -1.04 -3.59 -3.82
N ILE A 81 -1.24 -2.81 -2.76
CA ILE A 81 -0.79 -3.12 -1.40
C ILE A 81 -1.97 -3.12 -0.44
N ALA A 82 -1.96 -4.05 0.51
CA ALA A 82 -2.84 -4.02 1.67
C ALA A 82 -2.06 -4.29 2.96
N PHE A 83 -2.07 -3.32 3.87
CA PHE A 83 -1.63 -3.47 5.25
C PHE A 83 -2.84 -3.68 6.16
N LEU A 84 -2.85 -4.83 6.82
CA LEU A 84 -3.88 -5.25 7.76
C LEU A 84 -3.24 -5.42 9.14
N THR A 85 -3.96 -4.99 10.17
CA THR A 85 -3.52 -5.15 11.55
C THR A 85 -4.70 -5.42 12.47
N ASN A 86 -4.49 -6.29 13.45
CA ASN A 86 -5.40 -6.55 14.55
C ASN A 86 -5.16 -5.60 15.74
N GLN A 87 -4.07 -4.84 15.74
CA GLN A 87 -3.75 -3.87 16.78
C GLN A 87 -4.21 -2.47 16.35
N MET A 88 -5.29 -2.00 16.97
CA MET A 88 -5.81 -0.66 16.79
C MET A 88 -4.91 0.34 17.52
N LEU A 89 -4.28 1.23 16.76
CA LEU A 89 -3.55 2.38 17.29
C LEU A 89 -4.31 3.68 16.95
N GLY A 90 -3.97 4.75 17.67
CA GLY A 90 -4.57 6.07 17.51
C GLY A 90 -3.93 6.90 16.38
N PRO A 91 -4.19 8.21 16.34
CA PRO A 91 -3.71 9.13 15.28
C PRO A 91 -2.19 9.18 15.10
N GLU A 92 -1.44 8.84 16.14
CA GLU A 92 0.03 8.79 16.12
C GLU A 92 0.61 7.54 15.43
N ASP A 93 -0.24 6.69 14.84
CA ASP A 93 0.20 5.46 14.16
C ASP A 93 0.94 5.79 12.86
N ARG A 94 2.25 5.53 12.85
CA ARG A 94 3.14 5.79 11.71
C ARG A 94 3.37 4.55 10.82
N ARG A 95 2.72 3.41 11.10
CA ARG A 95 2.98 2.15 10.37
C ARG A 95 2.69 2.27 8.89
N THR A 96 1.60 2.96 8.54
CA THR A 96 1.22 3.19 7.15
C THR A 96 2.23 4.07 6.43
N ASP A 97 2.70 5.16 7.06
CA ASP A 97 3.74 6.03 6.50
C ASP A 97 5.04 5.26 6.24
N MET A 98 5.46 4.42 7.19
CA MET A 98 6.68 3.62 7.06
C MET A 98 6.58 2.62 5.89
N ILE A 99 5.42 1.96 5.73
CA ILE A 99 5.20 1.01 4.64
C ILE A 99 5.19 1.72 3.28
N ILE A 100 4.49 2.85 3.17
CA ILE A 100 4.47 3.64 1.92
C ILE A 100 5.87 4.15 1.59
N GLY A 101 6.60 4.70 2.58
CA GLY A 101 7.94 5.24 2.40
C GLY A 101 8.94 4.17 1.95
N ALA A 102 8.94 3.00 2.60
CA ALA A 102 9.79 1.88 2.22
C ALA A 102 9.49 1.38 0.80
N LEU A 103 8.22 1.31 0.41
CA LEU A 103 7.84 0.94 -0.95
C LEU A 103 8.29 2.00 -1.96
N ALA A 104 8.03 3.28 -1.68
CA ALA A 104 8.43 4.37 -2.55
C ALA A 104 9.95 4.42 -2.74
N GLU A 105 10.73 4.13 -1.70
CA GLU A 105 12.18 3.98 -1.81
C GLU A 105 12.55 2.81 -2.71
N ALA A 106 11.95 1.63 -2.48
CA ALA A 106 12.23 0.44 -3.28
C ALA A 106 11.96 0.65 -4.78
N LEU A 107 10.86 1.33 -5.13
CA LEU A 107 10.49 1.60 -6.52
C LEU A 107 11.50 2.53 -7.24
N ARG A 108 12.24 3.38 -6.51
CA ARG A 108 13.25 4.29 -7.12
C ARG A 108 14.46 3.56 -7.66
N TRP A 109 14.78 2.39 -7.12
CA TRP A 109 15.93 1.59 -7.55
C TRP A 109 15.66 0.78 -8.83
N GLY A 110 14.44 0.89 -9.38
CA GLY A 110 13.99 0.14 -10.56
C GLY A 110 13.77 -1.35 -10.25
N PRO A 111 13.35 -2.15 -11.24
CA PRO A 111 13.26 -3.60 -11.10
C PRO A 111 14.69 -4.19 -11.06
N ASP A 112 15.37 -4.03 -9.93
CA ASP A 112 16.57 -4.82 -9.65
C ASP A 112 16.11 -6.25 -9.30
N PRO A 113 16.53 -7.28 -10.04
CA PRO A 113 16.19 -8.67 -9.74
C PRO A 113 16.69 -9.15 -8.37
N SER A 114 17.50 -8.36 -7.66
CA SER A 114 17.93 -8.58 -6.28
C SER A 114 17.08 -7.87 -5.22
N LEU A 115 16.22 -6.91 -5.60
CA LEU A 115 15.41 -6.15 -4.67
C LEU A 115 14.08 -6.85 -4.40
N SER A 116 13.96 -7.41 -3.21
CA SER A 116 12.73 -8.03 -2.74
C SER A 116 12.11 -7.18 -1.65
N VAL A 117 10.95 -6.58 -1.93
CA VAL A 117 10.18 -5.87 -0.91
C VAL A 117 9.48 -6.90 -0.03
N VAL A 118 10.21 -7.35 0.99
CA VAL A 118 9.65 -8.18 2.07
C VAL A 118 8.97 -7.24 3.05
N CYS A 119 7.64 -7.23 3.01
CA CYS A 119 6.88 -6.48 3.99
C CYS A 119 6.97 -7.10 5.38
N TYR A 120 7.31 -6.25 6.33
CA TYR A 120 7.49 -6.57 7.73
C TYR A 120 6.16 -6.78 8.44
N VAL A 121 6.06 -7.91 9.14
CA VAL A 121 5.10 -8.12 10.22
C VAL A 121 5.86 -7.89 11.52
N ALA A 122 5.60 -6.76 12.17
CA ALA A 122 6.14 -6.50 13.51
C ALA A 122 5.25 -7.21 14.54
N PRO A 123 5.70 -8.27 15.23
CA PRO A 123 5.13 -8.55 16.54
C PRO A 123 5.57 -7.40 17.46
N VAL A 124 4.62 -6.60 17.93
CA VAL A 124 4.90 -5.66 19.02
C VAL A 124 5.07 -6.48 20.29
N SER A 125 6.26 -7.05 20.50
CA SER A 125 6.68 -7.44 21.85
C SER A 125 7.13 -6.17 22.57
N PRO A 126 6.58 -5.83 23.74
CA PRO A 126 6.88 -4.58 24.43
C PRO A 126 8.32 -4.46 24.96
N ARG A 127 9.23 -5.41 24.67
CA ARG A 127 10.56 -5.48 25.31
C ARG A 127 11.77 -5.40 24.38
N GLN A 128 11.66 -5.47 23.05
CA GLN A 128 12.87 -5.39 22.21
C GLN A 128 12.59 -5.09 20.72
N PRO A 129 13.36 -4.20 20.07
CA PRO A 129 13.34 -4.05 18.61
C PRO A 129 14.03 -5.25 17.93
N PRO A 130 13.52 -5.75 16.78
CA PRO A 130 14.11 -6.92 16.12
C PRO A 130 15.36 -6.56 15.29
N SER A 131 16.15 -7.59 14.99
CA SER A 131 17.37 -7.47 14.19
C SER A 131 17.06 -7.49 12.68
N PRO A 132 17.86 -6.82 11.83
CA PRO A 132 17.56 -6.64 10.40
C PRO A 132 17.58 -7.92 9.53
N ARG A 133 17.86 -9.10 10.11
CA ARG A 133 18.21 -10.33 9.37
C ARG A 133 17.15 -11.43 9.35
N LEU A 134 15.96 -11.22 9.94
CA LEU A 134 14.91 -12.24 9.97
C LEU A 134 13.55 -11.65 9.55
N LEU A 135 13.20 -11.82 8.28
CA LEU A 135 11.96 -11.33 7.67
C LEU A 135 11.43 -12.39 6.69
N THR A 136 10.22 -12.93 6.93
CA THR A 136 9.54 -13.89 6.04
C THR A 136 8.08 -13.46 5.84
N GLY A 137 7.56 -13.55 4.61
CA GLY A 137 6.18 -13.21 4.25
C GLY A 137 5.55 -14.28 3.35
N ARG A 138 4.21 -14.33 3.27
CA ARG A 138 3.45 -15.28 2.42
C ARG A 138 2.84 -14.55 1.22
N CYS A 139 3.06 -15.07 0.02
CA CYS A 139 2.38 -14.64 -1.20
C CYS A 139 1.17 -15.56 -1.47
N MET A 140 0.00 -15.00 -1.80
CA MET A 140 -1.21 -15.79 -2.09
C MET A 140 -1.11 -16.65 -3.37
N ALA A 141 -0.03 -16.52 -4.16
CA ALA A 141 0.11 -17.20 -5.44
C ALA A 141 0.85 -18.56 -5.40
N SER A 142 1.45 -18.98 -4.27
CA SER A 142 1.89 -20.37 -3.97
C SER A 142 2.72 -20.47 -2.69
N GLU A 143 2.62 -21.61 -1.98
CA GLU A 143 3.54 -21.99 -0.90
C GLU A 143 4.56 -23.04 -1.37
N PRO A 144 5.86 -22.90 -1.02
CA PRO A 144 6.58 -21.70 -0.59
C PRO A 144 7.25 -20.99 -1.77
N CYS A 145 6.87 -19.75 -2.06
CA CYS A 145 7.59 -18.89 -3.01
C CYS A 145 8.75 -18.16 -2.34
N GLY A 146 9.98 -18.47 -2.75
CA GLY A 146 11.15 -17.64 -2.49
C GLY A 146 11.22 -16.43 -3.44
N LEU A 147 12.15 -15.52 -3.14
CA LEU A 147 12.42 -14.24 -3.82
C LEU A 147 12.49 -14.36 -5.36
N THR A 148 13.04 -15.47 -5.85
CA THR A 148 13.20 -15.76 -7.28
C THR A 148 11.87 -15.95 -8.01
N THR A 149 10.81 -16.35 -7.33
CA THR A 149 9.50 -16.62 -7.96
C THR A 149 8.67 -15.34 -8.14
N PHE A 150 8.96 -14.28 -7.38
CA PHE A 150 8.25 -13.00 -7.46
C PHE A 150 8.75 -12.12 -8.61
N ALA A 151 10.06 -12.17 -8.90
CA ALA A 151 10.70 -11.40 -9.97
C ALA A 151 10.56 -12.02 -11.37
N SER A 152 10.14 -13.29 -11.49
CA SER A 152 10.13 -14.04 -12.75
C SER A 152 8.76 -14.14 -13.43
N LYS A 153 7.70 -13.55 -12.88
CA LYS A 153 6.34 -13.65 -13.44
C LYS A 153 5.90 -12.37 -14.15
N PRO A 154 5.30 -12.47 -15.35
CA PRO A 154 4.71 -11.31 -16.02
C PRO A 154 3.36 -10.97 -15.34
N ALA A 155 3.31 -9.84 -14.62
CA ALA A 155 2.15 -9.19 -13.96
C ALA A 155 1.45 -9.96 -12.79
N PRO A 156 0.68 -9.27 -11.92
CA PRO A 156 1.01 -8.11 -11.10
C PRO A 156 1.06 -8.47 -9.59
N SER A 157 1.85 -7.72 -8.83
CA SER A 157 2.19 -8.05 -7.45
C SER A 157 1.14 -7.53 -6.45
N LEU A 158 0.32 -8.43 -5.88
CA LEU A 158 -0.48 -8.12 -4.68
C LEU A 158 0.34 -8.50 -3.43
N LEU A 159 0.71 -7.50 -2.64
CA LEU A 159 1.44 -7.69 -1.38
C LEU A 159 0.51 -7.44 -0.19
N ILE A 160 0.28 -8.50 0.60
CA ILE A 160 -0.53 -8.44 1.82
C ILE A 160 0.42 -8.50 3.01
N VAL A 161 0.31 -7.49 3.86
CA VAL A 161 1.09 -7.36 5.10
C VAL A 161 0.12 -7.49 6.25
N SER A 162 0.24 -8.52 7.08
CA SER A 162 -0.69 -8.76 8.18
C SER A 162 0.05 -9.08 9.48
N ASN A 163 -0.31 -8.42 10.58
CA ASN A 163 0.12 -8.87 11.90
C ASN A 163 -0.74 -10.03 12.41
N SER A 164 -0.10 -11.01 13.07
CA SER A 164 -0.77 -12.09 13.81
C SER A 164 -0.83 -11.71 15.27
#